data_AF-A0A7C9ECX8-F1
#
_entry.id   AF-A0A7C9ECX8-F1
#
_cell.length_a   1.000
_cell.length_b   1.000
_cell.length_c   1.000
_cell.angle_alpha   90.00
_cell.angle_beta   90.00
_cell.angle_gamma   90.00
#
_symmetry.space_group_name_H-M   'P 1'
#
loop_
_entity.id
_entity.type
_entity.pdbx_description
1 polymer ?
#
loop_
_entity_poly.entity_id
_entity_poly.type
_entity_poly.pdbx_seq_one_letter_code
_entity_poly.pdbx_strand_id
1 'polypeptide(L)'
;RRRLLLRGLTESLPEILPLLYTLLERHFGAAIAEAGRQQLDIAKQHAAAVTASLNAVNAYAEWAPLPDLAKYGIIHGCGFLLSSPDFRLHACEFFKLVSARKRPADASPEFDSAMSNIFQIMMNVSRDFLYKSSKSGGAVDDSEFEFAELICESMVSLGSNNLQCISSDPNVLSVYLQQMLGYFQHFKLALHFQSLGFWLGLMRDLLSKTKSVAQGSGDGSINSSGSSGQADNEKRKILSLINDDLCSDILDISFKRLLRKEKILPETAFLLGPLELWSDDFEGKGEFSQYRSRVVCYTIPPSKNKRGKTRILLHCDCIFTKL
;
A
#
# COMPACT_ATOMS: atom_id res chain seq x y z
N ARG A 1 32.34 -16.16 -5.30
CA ARG A 1 32.31 -15.06 -6.28
C ARG A 1 31.12 -14.10 -6.07
N ARG A 2 29.85 -14.51 -6.22
CA ARG A 2 28.67 -13.64 -6.00
C ARG A 2 28.61 -12.93 -4.64
N ARG A 3 28.88 -13.63 -3.53
CA ARG A 3 28.92 -13.02 -2.18
C ARG A 3 30.02 -11.98 -2.00
N LEU A 4 31.18 -12.18 -2.62
CA LEU A 4 32.29 -11.23 -2.59
C LEU A 4 31.97 -9.97 -3.41
N LEU A 5 31.30 -10.14 -4.56
CA LEU A 5 30.82 -9.02 -5.37
C LEU A 5 29.75 -8.21 -4.64
N LEU A 6 28.77 -8.87 -4.02
CA LEU A 6 27.77 -8.18 -3.21
C LEU A 6 28.42 -7.44 -2.04
N ARG A 7 29.39 -8.05 -1.37
CA ARG A 7 30.14 -7.38 -0.30
C ARG A 7 30.89 -6.14 -0.80
N GLY A 8 31.61 -6.25 -1.92
CA GLY A 8 32.32 -5.11 -2.52
C GLY A 8 31.36 -4.00 -2.99
N LEU A 9 30.19 -4.37 -3.52
CA LEU A 9 29.14 -3.41 -3.88
C LEU A 9 28.57 -2.71 -2.64
N THR A 10 28.31 -3.46 -1.56
CA THR A 10 27.87 -2.88 -0.28
C THR A 10 28.92 -1.93 0.30
N GLU A 11 30.20 -2.29 0.23
CA GLU A 11 31.32 -1.43 0.66
C GLU A 11 31.40 -0.12 -0.15
N SER A 12 30.92 -0.12 -1.40
CA SER A 12 30.92 1.05 -2.30
C SER A 12 29.65 1.91 -2.22
N LEU A 13 28.59 1.46 -1.52
CA LEU A 13 27.34 2.22 -1.39
C LEU A 13 27.52 3.64 -0.84
N PRO A 14 28.41 3.90 0.14
CA PRO A 14 28.67 5.25 0.64
C PRO A 14 29.19 6.23 -0.41
N GLU A 15 29.75 5.76 -1.52
CA GLU A 15 30.20 6.60 -2.64
C GLU A 15 29.12 6.69 -3.73
N ILE A 16 28.48 5.57 -4.03
CA ILE A 16 27.50 5.46 -5.12
C ILE A 16 26.20 6.22 -4.79
N LEU A 17 25.64 6.04 -3.59
CA LEU A 17 24.33 6.62 -3.26
C LEU A 17 24.36 8.16 -3.22
N PRO A 18 25.36 8.82 -2.59
CA PRO A 18 25.48 10.29 -2.68
C PRO A 18 25.69 10.80 -4.11
N LEU A 19 26.44 10.07 -4.94
CA LEU A 19 26.61 10.42 -6.35
C LEU A 19 25.26 10.39 -7.08
N LEU A 20 24.47 9.32 -6.91
CA LEU A 20 23.15 9.20 -7.52
C LEU A 20 22.20 10.32 -7.05
N TYR A 21 22.21 10.64 -5.75
CA TYR A 21 21.43 11.78 -5.22
C TYR A 21 21.85 13.11 -5.87
N THR A 22 23.15 13.36 -5.96
CA THR A 22 23.69 14.59 -6.57
C THR A 22 23.32 14.69 -8.05
N LEU A 23 23.35 13.57 -8.78
CA LEU A 23 22.92 13.55 -10.18
C LEU A 23 21.44 13.86 -10.34
N LEU A 24 20.58 13.29 -9.49
CA LEU A 24 19.15 13.59 -9.46
C LEU A 24 18.92 15.08 -9.20
N GLU A 25 19.45 15.61 -8.10
CA GLU A 25 19.26 17.02 -7.70
C GLU A 25 19.75 17.99 -8.78
N ARG A 26 20.99 17.79 -9.26
CA ARG A 26 21.62 18.70 -10.23
C ARG A 26 20.89 18.69 -11.57
N HIS A 27 20.61 17.50 -12.12
CA HIS A 27 19.99 17.42 -13.44
C HIS A 27 18.51 17.77 -13.42
N PHE A 28 17.80 17.49 -12.33
CA PHE A 28 16.42 17.93 -12.18
C PHE A 28 16.32 19.45 -12.11
N GLY A 29 17.14 20.10 -11.27
CA GLY A 29 17.18 21.56 -11.19
C GLY A 29 17.54 22.22 -12.52
N ALA A 30 18.51 21.65 -13.24
CA ALA A 30 18.90 22.15 -14.57
C ALA A 30 17.81 21.92 -15.63
N ALA A 31 17.10 20.78 -15.59
CA ALA A 31 15.98 20.51 -16.51
C ALA A 31 14.88 21.57 -16.37
N ILE A 32 14.50 21.91 -15.12
CA ILE A 32 13.50 22.96 -14.85
C ILE A 32 14.01 24.33 -15.31
N ALA A 33 15.25 24.68 -14.97
CA ALA A 33 15.82 25.97 -15.32
C ALA A 33 15.87 26.20 -16.83
N GLU A 34 16.31 25.18 -17.59
CA GLU A 34 16.43 25.29 -19.05
C GLU A 34 15.08 25.18 -19.76
N ALA A 35 14.12 24.42 -19.21
CA ALA A 35 12.73 24.44 -19.68
C ALA A 35 12.12 25.86 -19.52
N GLY A 36 12.36 26.52 -18.39
CA GLY A 36 11.93 27.90 -18.15
C GLY A 36 12.56 28.92 -19.11
N ARG A 37 13.77 28.64 -19.61
CA ARG A 37 14.48 29.42 -20.64
C ARG A 37 14.07 29.06 -22.08
N GLN A 38 13.10 28.17 -22.26
CA GLN A 38 12.67 27.64 -23.54
C GLN A 38 13.76 26.88 -24.32
N GLN A 39 14.83 26.44 -23.64
CA GLN A 39 15.89 25.61 -24.22
C GLN A 39 15.50 24.13 -24.14
N LEU A 40 14.47 23.76 -24.89
CA LEU A 40 13.82 22.44 -24.77
C LEU A 40 14.77 21.27 -25.05
N ASP A 41 15.70 21.40 -25.97
CA ASP A 41 16.63 20.31 -26.30
C ASP A 41 17.63 20.05 -25.16
N ILE A 42 18.08 21.09 -24.47
CA ILE A 42 18.98 20.97 -23.30
C ILE A 42 18.17 20.45 -22.10
N ALA A 43 16.95 20.95 -21.90
CA ALA A 43 16.05 20.44 -20.87
C ALA A 43 15.79 18.93 -21.04
N LYS A 44 15.59 18.45 -22.28
CA LYS A 44 15.44 17.03 -22.59
C LYS A 44 16.68 16.21 -22.25
N GLN A 45 17.89 16.73 -22.49
CA GLN A 45 19.12 16.03 -22.11
C GLN A 45 19.23 15.89 -20.58
N HIS A 46 18.88 16.94 -19.85
CA HIS A 46 18.82 16.88 -18.39
C HIS A 46 17.73 15.93 -17.88
N ALA A 47 16.55 15.94 -18.49
CA ALA A 47 15.49 14.98 -18.18
C ALA A 47 15.94 13.52 -18.42
N ALA A 48 16.64 13.25 -19.51
CA ALA A 48 17.21 11.92 -19.78
C ALA A 48 18.23 11.49 -18.71
N ALA A 49 19.05 12.42 -18.22
CA ALA A 49 19.98 12.16 -17.12
C ALA A 49 19.25 11.87 -15.79
N VAL A 50 18.15 12.57 -15.50
CA VAL A 50 17.29 12.28 -14.34
C VAL A 50 16.69 10.88 -14.45
N THR A 51 16.10 10.52 -15.60
CA THR A 51 15.52 9.20 -15.83
C THR A 51 16.56 8.09 -15.70
N ALA A 52 17.75 8.26 -16.29
CA ALA A 52 18.85 7.30 -16.15
C ALA A 52 19.30 7.14 -14.69
N SER A 53 19.34 8.24 -13.93
CA SER A 53 19.69 8.22 -12.51
C SER A 53 18.61 7.53 -11.67
N LEU A 54 17.33 7.75 -11.96
CA LEU A 54 16.21 7.05 -11.32
C LEU A 54 16.25 5.55 -11.60
N ASN A 55 16.52 5.14 -12.84
CA ASN A 55 16.67 3.73 -13.18
C ASN A 55 17.84 3.07 -12.43
N ALA A 56 18.95 3.78 -12.28
CA ALA A 56 20.05 3.31 -11.43
C ALA A 56 19.60 3.18 -9.97
N VAL A 57 18.95 4.20 -9.42
CA VAL A 57 18.38 4.16 -8.06
C VAL A 57 17.44 2.96 -7.87
N ASN A 58 16.54 2.69 -8.83
CA ASN A 58 15.62 1.55 -8.77
C ASN A 58 16.39 0.21 -8.73
N ALA A 59 17.49 0.07 -9.48
CA ALA A 59 18.33 -1.12 -9.41
C ALA A 59 19.00 -1.32 -8.04
N TYR A 60 19.27 -0.25 -7.28
CA TYR A 60 19.75 -0.34 -5.90
C TYR A 60 18.59 -0.51 -4.89
N ALA A 61 17.41 0.02 -5.21
CA ALA A 61 16.21 -0.03 -4.38
C ALA A 61 15.64 -1.43 -4.15
N GLU A 62 16.12 -2.45 -4.87
CA GLU A 62 15.76 -3.84 -4.59
C GLU A 62 16.54 -4.46 -3.41
N TRP A 63 17.82 -4.11 -3.25
CA TRP A 63 18.72 -4.85 -2.34
C TRP A 63 19.54 -3.98 -1.38
N ALA A 64 19.76 -2.69 -1.66
CA ALA A 64 20.56 -1.82 -0.80
C ALA A 64 19.87 -1.63 0.58
N PRO A 65 20.61 -1.55 1.70
CA PRO A 65 20.00 -1.35 3.02
C PRO A 65 19.13 -0.09 3.05
N LEU A 66 17.90 -0.23 3.55
CA LEU A 66 16.96 0.90 3.61
C LEU A 66 17.49 2.10 4.43
N PRO A 67 18.18 1.89 5.57
CA PRO A 67 18.80 3.00 6.30
C PRO A 67 19.82 3.79 5.47
N ASP A 68 20.56 3.14 4.58
CA ASP A 68 21.53 3.81 3.71
C ASP A 68 20.82 4.67 2.65
N LEU A 69 19.74 4.17 2.06
CA LEU A 69 18.91 4.94 1.13
C LEU A 69 18.30 6.18 1.80
N ALA A 70 17.91 6.07 3.06
CA ALA A 70 17.48 7.22 3.88
C ALA A 70 18.64 8.19 4.14
N LYS A 71 19.76 7.67 4.67
CA LYS A 71 20.94 8.45 5.09
C LYS A 71 21.51 9.30 3.98
N TYR A 72 21.55 8.78 2.75
CA TYR A 72 22.09 9.48 1.59
C TYR A 72 21.03 10.24 0.79
N GLY A 73 19.84 10.46 1.33
CA GLY A 73 18.82 11.35 0.76
C GLY A 73 18.02 10.77 -0.41
N ILE A 74 18.21 9.51 -0.78
CA ILE A 74 17.53 8.89 -1.93
C ILE A 74 16.02 8.85 -1.73
N ILE A 75 15.55 8.45 -0.54
CA ILE A 75 14.12 8.41 -0.23
C ILE A 75 13.48 9.80 -0.40
N HIS A 76 14.17 10.84 0.08
CA HIS A 76 13.71 12.22 -0.05
C HIS A 76 13.72 12.70 -1.50
N GLY A 77 14.81 12.45 -2.25
CA GLY A 77 14.93 12.83 -3.66
C GLY A 77 13.85 12.19 -4.54
N CYS A 78 13.61 10.88 -4.38
CA CYS A 78 12.51 10.19 -5.07
C CYS A 78 11.14 10.75 -4.64
N GLY A 79 10.95 11.03 -3.35
CA GLY A 79 9.71 11.60 -2.82
C GLY A 79 9.38 12.97 -3.43
N PHE A 80 10.40 13.83 -3.60
CA PHE A 80 10.24 15.12 -4.26
C PHE A 80 9.81 14.97 -5.73
N LEU A 81 10.38 13.99 -6.45
CA LEU A 81 10.09 13.75 -7.85
C LEU A 81 8.68 13.20 -8.12
N LEU A 82 7.95 12.72 -7.10
CA LEU A 82 6.54 12.32 -7.24
C LEU A 82 5.62 13.48 -7.64
N SER A 83 6.00 14.73 -7.34
CA SER A 83 5.24 15.91 -7.75
C SER A 83 5.48 16.33 -9.19
N SER A 84 6.44 15.72 -9.90
CA SER A 84 6.80 16.05 -11.27
C SER A 84 6.18 15.06 -12.26
N PRO A 85 5.22 15.48 -13.12
CA PRO A 85 4.56 14.58 -14.08
C PRO A 85 5.51 13.77 -14.96
N ASP A 86 6.62 14.36 -15.40
CA ASP A 86 7.60 13.72 -16.27
C ASP A 86 8.40 12.59 -15.59
N PHE A 87 8.50 12.62 -14.25
CA PHE A 87 9.37 11.70 -13.50
C PHE A 87 8.64 10.84 -12.47
N ARG A 88 7.38 11.18 -12.15
CA ARG A 88 6.63 10.55 -11.06
C ARG A 88 6.49 9.04 -11.20
N LEU A 89 6.35 8.50 -12.42
CA LEU A 89 6.22 7.05 -12.63
C LEU A 89 7.53 6.32 -12.25
N HIS A 90 8.66 6.84 -12.71
CA HIS A 90 9.99 6.30 -12.40
C HIS A 90 10.30 6.43 -10.90
N ALA A 91 9.92 7.55 -10.29
CA ALA A 91 10.06 7.77 -8.85
C ALA A 91 9.11 6.89 -8.04
N CYS A 92 7.91 6.60 -8.53
CA CYS A 92 6.96 5.72 -7.85
C CYS A 92 7.41 4.25 -7.89
N GLU A 93 8.11 3.82 -8.94
CA GLU A 93 8.69 2.48 -8.99
C GLU A 93 9.70 2.27 -7.84
N PHE A 94 10.49 3.29 -7.47
CA PHE A 94 11.33 3.24 -6.27
C PHE A 94 10.49 2.90 -5.04
N PHE A 95 9.38 3.61 -4.83
CA PHE A 95 8.51 3.41 -3.67
C PHE A 95 7.83 2.04 -3.68
N LYS A 96 7.40 1.54 -4.84
CA LYS A 96 6.87 0.19 -4.98
C LYS A 96 7.90 -0.86 -4.57
N LEU A 97 9.14 -0.74 -5.04
CA LEU A 97 10.23 -1.65 -4.70
C LEU A 97 10.54 -1.67 -3.20
N VAL A 98 10.68 -0.50 -2.57
CA VAL A 98 11.01 -0.43 -1.13
C VAL A 98 9.82 -0.80 -0.23
N SER A 99 8.59 -0.52 -0.66
CA SER A 99 7.36 -0.84 0.09
C SER A 99 7.09 -2.34 0.17
N ALA A 100 7.49 -3.10 -0.86
CA ALA A 100 7.37 -4.55 -0.92
C ALA A 100 8.38 -5.28 -0.01
N ARG A 101 9.39 -4.57 0.52
CA ARG A 101 10.41 -5.17 1.38
C ARG A 101 9.81 -5.52 2.74
N LYS A 102 10.04 -6.76 3.17
CA LYS A 102 9.72 -7.18 4.54
C LYS A 102 10.75 -6.63 5.51
N ARG A 103 10.29 -6.27 6.72
CA ARG A 103 11.18 -5.93 7.84
C ARG A 103 12.14 -7.09 8.13
N PRO A 104 13.47 -6.87 8.10
CA PRO A 104 14.46 -7.87 8.50
C PRO A 104 14.28 -8.29 9.97
N ALA A 105 14.69 -9.52 10.31
CA ALA A 105 14.60 -10.02 11.69
C ALA A 105 15.55 -9.26 12.65
N ASP A 106 16.65 -8.77 12.11
CA ASP A 106 17.71 -7.98 12.74
C ASP A 106 17.57 -6.48 12.41
N ALA A 107 16.38 -6.03 12.02
CA ALA A 107 16.13 -4.63 11.67
C ALA A 107 16.47 -3.68 12.84
N SER A 108 17.27 -2.67 12.52
CA SER A 108 17.62 -1.60 13.45
C SER A 108 16.50 -0.55 13.52
N PRO A 109 16.44 0.30 14.55
CA PRO A 109 15.46 1.39 14.65
C PRO A 109 15.49 2.36 13.45
N GLU A 110 16.64 2.50 12.80
CA GLU A 110 16.82 3.31 11.59
C GLU A 110 16.04 2.75 10.41
N PHE A 111 15.85 1.41 10.34
CA PHE A 111 14.98 0.81 9.34
C PHE A 111 13.53 1.25 9.55
N ASP A 112 13.04 1.15 10.79
CA ASP A 112 11.66 1.52 11.12
C ASP A 112 11.44 3.02 10.86
N SER A 113 12.40 3.89 11.21
CA SER A 113 12.36 5.32 10.90
C SER A 113 12.33 5.60 9.39
N ALA A 114 13.18 4.93 8.60
CA ALA A 114 13.20 5.08 7.15
C ALA A 114 11.89 4.61 6.51
N MET A 115 11.30 3.52 7.01
CA MET A 115 10.02 3.00 6.55
C MET A 115 8.86 3.92 6.95
N SER A 116 8.85 4.49 8.15
CA SER A 116 7.89 5.52 8.55
C SER A 116 7.96 6.75 7.65
N ASN A 117 9.16 7.17 7.22
CA ASN A 117 9.31 8.25 6.25
C ASN A 117 8.68 7.91 4.89
N ILE A 118 8.84 6.65 4.43
CA ILE A 118 8.18 6.17 3.22
C ILE A 118 6.66 6.20 3.37
N PHE A 119 6.11 5.74 4.50
CA PHE A 119 4.68 5.86 4.80
C PHE A 119 4.19 7.30 4.68
N GLN A 120 4.91 8.26 5.28
CA GLN A 120 4.50 9.67 5.22
C GLN A 120 4.50 10.22 3.80
N ILE A 121 5.54 9.93 2.99
CA ILE A 121 5.60 10.37 1.59
C ILE A 121 4.42 9.77 0.80
N MET A 122 4.20 8.46 0.89
CA MET A 122 3.13 7.79 0.16
C MET A 122 1.74 8.24 0.61
N MET A 123 1.53 8.41 1.92
CA MET A 123 0.27 8.91 2.47
C MET A 123 -0.03 10.35 2.03
N ASN A 124 0.98 11.19 1.84
CA ASN A 124 0.78 12.54 1.33
C ASN A 124 0.33 12.52 -0.13
N VAL A 125 1.01 11.77 -0.99
CA VAL A 125 0.65 11.66 -2.42
C VAL A 125 -0.70 10.96 -2.61
N SER A 126 -0.98 9.92 -1.83
CA SER A 126 -2.28 9.24 -1.77
C SER A 126 -3.40 10.20 -1.39
N ARG A 127 -3.19 11.04 -0.36
CA ARG A 127 -4.17 12.05 0.07
C ARG A 127 -4.49 13.02 -1.06
N ASP A 128 -3.47 13.53 -1.74
CA ASP A 128 -3.63 14.48 -2.83
C ASP A 128 -4.41 13.86 -3.99
N PHE A 129 -4.10 12.61 -4.35
CA PHE A 129 -4.83 11.86 -5.38
C PHE A 129 -6.30 11.65 -5.00
N LEU A 130 -6.57 11.08 -3.81
CA LEU A 130 -7.95 10.79 -3.37
C LEU A 130 -8.79 12.07 -3.27
N TYR A 131 -8.20 13.17 -2.80
CA TYR A 131 -8.86 14.47 -2.78
C TYR A 131 -9.22 14.96 -4.18
N LYS A 132 -8.27 14.93 -5.12
CA LYS A 132 -8.51 15.34 -6.53
C LYS A 132 -9.56 14.45 -7.20
N SER A 133 -9.46 13.14 -7.04
CA SER A 133 -10.38 12.16 -7.62
C SER A 133 -11.81 12.32 -7.11
N SER A 134 -11.99 12.59 -5.80
CA SER A 134 -13.32 12.85 -5.23
C SER A 134 -14.01 14.08 -5.83
N LYS A 135 -13.23 15.09 -6.25
CA LYS A 135 -13.75 16.32 -6.85
C LYS A 135 -14.03 16.19 -8.35
N SER A 136 -13.33 15.31 -9.06
CA SER A 136 -13.40 15.24 -10.53
C SER A 136 -14.60 14.46 -11.06
N GLY A 137 -15.52 14.00 -10.20
CA GLY A 137 -16.79 13.40 -10.61
C GLY A 137 -16.67 12.14 -11.47
N GLY A 138 -15.55 11.43 -11.39
CA GLY A 138 -15.30 10.21 -12.16
C GLY A 138 -14.44 10.39 -13.42
N ALA A 139 -14.08 11.62 -13.79
CA ALA A 139 -13.09 11.87 -14.84
C ALA A 139 -11.67 11.83 -14.24
N VAL A 140 -10.93 10.77 -14.53
CA VAL A 140 -9.51 10.64 -14.21
C VAL A 140 -8.79 10.39 -15.51
N ASP A 141 -7.80 11.22 -15.81
CA ASP A 141 -6.91 11.05 -16.96
C ASP A 141 -6.16 9.71 -16.87
N ASP A 142 -5.94 9.03 -17.99
CA ASP A 142 -5.33 7.69 -17.99
C ASP A 142 -3.92 7.72 -17.38
N SER A 143 -3.16 8.81 -17.56
CA SER A 143 -1.83 8.97 -16.97
C SER A 143 -1.87 9.23 -15.45
N GLU A 144 -2.93 9.88 -14.95
CA GLU A 144 -3.17 10.04 -13.51
C GLU A 144 -3.62 8.72 -12.89
N PHE A 145 -4.36 7.92 -13.64
CA PHE A 145 -4.84 6.61 -13.21
C PHE A 145 -3.70 5.60 -13.07
N GLU A 146 -2.82 5.47 -14.07
CA GLU A 146 -1.63 4.62 -14.00
C GLU A 146 -0.76 4.96 -12.78
N PHE A 147 -0.57 6.26 -12.52
CA PHE A 147 0.15 6.71 -11.34
C PHE A 147 -0.58 6.33 -10.03
N ALA A 148 -1.90 6.43 -10.00
CA ALA A 148 -2.71 6.03 -8.85
C ALA A 148 -2.63 4.52 -8.54
N GLU A 149 -2.55 3.67 -9.57
CA GLU A 149 -2.34 2.23 -9.40
C GLU A 149 -1.02 1.95 -8.69
N LEU A 150 0.07 2.62 -9.08
CA LEU A 150 1.37 2.48 -8.42
C LEU A 150 1.37 2.98 -6.97
N ILE A 151 0.65 4.08 -6.69
CA ILE A 151 0.46 4.59 -5.32
C ILE A 151 -0.30 3.56 -4.48
N CYS A 152 -1.44 3.06 -5.00
CA CYS A 152 -2.25 2.06 -4.31
C CYS A 152 -1.46 0.76 -4.07
N GLU A 153 -0.64 0.32 -5.02
CA GLU A 153 0.23 -0.87 -4.88
C GLU A 153 1.20 -0.72 -3.72
N SER A 154 1.84 0.45 -3.67
CA SER A 154 2.84 0.79 -2.66
C SER A 154 2.19 0.87 -1.29
N MET A 155 1.03 1.53 -1.18
CA MET A 155 0.25 1.61 0.06
C MET A 155 -0.15 0.20 0.55
N VAL A 156 -0.73 -0.64 -0.31
CA VAL A 156 -1.08 -2.03 0.03
C VAL A 156 0.14 -2.81 0.54
N SER A 157 1.28 -2.67 -0.13
CA SER A 157 2.53 -3.35 0.23
C SER A 157 3.08 -2.87 1.58
N LEU A 158 3.03 -1.56 1.85
CA LEU A 158 3.42 -0.98 3.14
C LEU A 158 2.56 -1.52 4.28
N GLY A 159 1.23 -1.48 4.15
CA GLY A 159 0.33 -1.97 5.18
C GLY A 159 0.39 -3.49 5.38
N SER A 160 0.79 -4.24 4.36
CA SER A 160 0.90 -5.71 4.47
C SER A 160 2.20 -6.15 5.13
N ASN A 161 3.30 -5.42 4.93
CA ASN A 161 4.63 -5.86 5.36
C ASN A 161 5.21 -5.04 6.53
N ASN A 162 4.76 -3.79 6.70
CA ASN A 162 5.42 -2.81 7.55
C ASN A 162 4.47 -1.96 8.41
N LEU A 163 3.22 -2.39 8.62
CA LEU A 163 2.23 -1.63 9.40
C LEU A 163 2.69 -1.28 10.82
N GLN A 164 3.55 -2.12 11.42
CA GLN A 164 4.17 -1.88 12.72
C GLN A 164 4.97 -0.56 12.79
N CYS A 165 5.50 -0.07 11.66
CA CYS A 165 6.29 1.16 11.62
C CYS A 165 5.43 2.42 11.84
N ILE A 166 4.09 2.31 11.75
CA ILE A 166 3.15 3.41 12.04
C ILE A 166 2.12 3.07 13.12
N SER A 167 2.14 1.85 13.67
CA SER A 167 1.13 1.38 14.64
C SER A 167 1.27 2.01 16.03
N SER A 168 2.40 2.67 16.30
CA SER A 168 2.66 3.39 17.55
C SER A 168 1.87 4.69 17.66
N ASP A 169 1.57 5.35 16.53
CA ASP A 169 0.79 6.58 16.45
C ASP A 169 -0.63 6.28 15.91
N PRO A 170 -1.67 6.30 16.77
CA PRO A 170 -3.03 5.99 16.35
C PRO A 170 -3.60 7.00 15.35
N ASN A 171 -3.12 8.25 15.32
CA ASN A 171 -3.59 9.25 14.37
C ASN A 171 -3.06 8.94 12.97
N VAL A 172 -1.76 8.65 12.85
CA VAL A 172 -1.15 8.27 11.56
C VAL A 172 -1.78 6.97 11.05
N LEU A 173 -1.93 5.97 11.91
CA LEU A 173 -2.58 4.71 11.56
C LEU A 173 -4.04 4.91 11.11
N SER A 174 -4.82 5.75 11.81
CA SER A 174 -6.20 6.06 11.43
C SER A 174 -6.26 6.71 10.05
N VAL A 175 -5.40 7.70 9.77
CA VAL A 175 -5.34 8.36 8.45
C VAL A 175 -4.96 7.36 7.36
N TYR A 176 -4.02 6.45 7.63
CA TYR A 176 -3.65 5.40 6.69
C TYR A 176 -4.83 4.48 6.37
N LEU A 177 -5.56 3.99 7.38
CA LEU A 177 -6.73 3.13 7.19
C LEU A 177 -7.85 3.84 6.42
N GLN A 178 -8.07 5.12 6.68
CA GLN A 178 -9.04 5.95 5.96
C GLN A 178 -8.66 6.11 4.47
N GLN A 179 -7.37 6.26 4.15
CA GLN A 179 -6.93 6.29 2.76
C GLN A 179 -7.10 4.93 2.07
N MET A 180 -6.80 3.82 2.76
CA MET A 180 -7.06 2.48 2.24
C MET A 180 -8.54 2.21 2.01
N LEU A 181 -9.42 2.81 2.82
CA LEU A 181 -10.87 2.77 2.61
C LEU A 181 -11.25 3.61 1.39
N GLY A 182 -10.63 4.78 1.21
CA GLY A 182 -10.80 5.63 0.04
C GLY A 182 -10.47 4.91 -1.28
N TYR A 183 -9.36 4.16 -1.33
CA TYR A 183 -9.06 3.31 -2.49
C TYR A 183 -10.07 2.18 -2.68
N PHE A 184 -10.55 1.58 -1.58
CA PHE A 184 -11.54 0.53 -1.63
C PHE A 184 -12.92 1.03 -2.09
N GLN A 185 -13.28 2.26 -1.77
CA GLN A 185 -14.51 2.92 -2.22
C GLN A 185 -14.37 3.58 -3.59
N HIS A 186 -13.17 3.61 -4.15
CA HIS A 186 -12.90 4.33 -5.39
C HIS A 186 -13.75 3.81 -6.54
N PHE A 187 -14.18 4.71 -7.43
CA PHE A 187 -15.11 4.37 -8.51
C PHE A 187 -14.48 3.50 -9.60
N LYS A 188 -13.18 3.63 -9.84
CA LYS A 188 -12.41 2.71 -10.70
C LYS A 188 -12.24 1.34 -10.07
N LEU A 189 -12.52 0.28 -10.84
CA LEU A 189 -12.50 -1.09 -10.35
C LEU A 189 -11.09 -1.58 -9.98
N ALA A 190 -10.07 -1.21 -10.75
CA ALA A 190 -8.70 -1.69 -10.51
C ALA A 190 -8.18 -1.24 -9.12
N LEU A 191 -8.40 0.02 -8.75
CA LEU A 191 -8.01 0.54 -7.43
C LEU A 191 -8.78 -0.12 -6.28
N HIS A 192 -10.08 -0.37 -6.46
CA HIS A 192 -10.87 -1.17 -5.53
C HIS A 192 -10.28 -2.60 -5.38
N PHE A 193 -10.02 -3.26 -6.51
CA PHE A 193 -9.51 -4.63 -6.53
C PHE A 193 -8.12 -4.75 -5.89
N GLN A 194 -7.26 -3.77 -6.12
CA GLN A 194 -5.92 -3.72 -5.57
C GLN A 194 -5.94 -3.52 -4.05
N SER A 195 -6.74 -2.56 -3.55
CA SER A 195 -6.89 -2.31 -2.11
C SER A 195 -7.60 -3.44 -1.36
N LEU A 196 -8.45 -4.24 -2.02
CA LEU A 196 -9.05 -5.45 -1.43
C LEU A 196 -8.00 -6.41 -0.85
N GLY A 197 -6.83 -6.52 -1.49
CA GLY A 197 -5.74 -7.37 -1.02
C GLY A 197 -5.27 -7.02 0.40
N PHE A 198 -5.17 -5.71 0.68
CA PHE A 198 -4.82 -5.22 2.01
C PHE A 198 -5.89 -5.59 3.05
N TRP A 199 -7.16 -5.31 2.78
CA TRP A 199 -8.26 -5.56 3.72
C TRP A 199 -8.40 -7.04 4.07
N LEU A 200 -8.23 -7.93 3.09
CA LEU A 200 -8.23 -9.38 3.32
C LEU A 200 -7.05 -9.82 4.20
N GLY A 201 -5.86 -9.30 3.92
CA GLY A 201 -4.67 -9.58 4.73
C GLY A 201 -4.86 -9.11 6.17
N LEU A 202 -5.28 -7.86 6.35
CA LEU A 202 -5.51 -7.24 7.65
C LEU A 202 -6.54 -8.02 8.47
N MET A 203 -7.72 -8.28 7.90
CA MET A 203 -8.79 -8.99 8.62
C MET A 203 -8.38 -10.41 9.00
N ARG A 204 -7.69 -11.13 8.11
CA ARG A 204 -7.14 -12.46 8.42
C ARG A 204 -6.16 -12.38 9.59
N ASP A 205 -5.28 -11.39 9.62
CA ASP A 205 -4.26 -11.25 10.65
C ASP A 205 -4.85 -10.84 12.00
N LEU A 206 -5.88 -10.00 12.00
CA LEU A 206 -6.62 -9.61 13.20
C LEU A 206 -7.49 -10.74 13.77
N LEU A 207 -8.07 -11.58 12.90
CA LEU A 207 -8.91 -12.72 13.29
C LEU A 207 -8.11 -13.99 13.61
N SER A 208 -6.84 -14.05 13.22
CA SER A 208 -5.95 -15.15 13.60
C SER A 208 -5.82 -15.20 15.12
N LYS A 209 -6.27 -16.31 15.73
CA LYS A 209 -6.14 -16.53 17.16
C LYS A 209 -4.66 -16.48 17.52
N THR A 210 -4.25 -15.50 18.31
CA THR A 210 -2.98 -15.60 19.00
C THR A 210 -3.04 -16.84 19.89
N LYS A 211 -2.14 -17.80 19.66
CA LYS A 211 -1.95 -18.90 20.61
C LYS A 211 -1.45 -18.27 21.91
N SER A 212 -2.36 -17.94 22.82
CA SER A 212 -2.03 -17.70 24.20
C SER A 212 -1.44 -19.02 24.72
N VAL A 213 -0.12 -19.05 24.94
CA VAL A 213 0.46 -20.07 25.81
C VAL A 213 -0.18 -19.82 27.17
N ALA A 214 -1.20 -20.61 27.50
CA ALA A 214 -1.76 -20.64 28.83
C ALA A 214 -0.62 -21.00 29.77
N GLN A 215 -0.38 -20.14 30.77
CA GLN A 215 0.48 -20.45 31.90
C GLN A 215 -0.01 -21.77 32.51
N GLY A 216 0.71 -22.85 32.21
CA GLY A 216 0.75 -24.01 33.07
C GLY A 216 1.71 -23.71 34.20
N SER A 217 1.22 -23.76 35.44
CA SER A 217 2.07 -23.82 36.63
C SER A 217 3.17 -24.87 36.44
N GLY A 218 4.42 -24.48 36.65
CA GLY A 218 5.57 -25.38 36.61
C GLY A 218 6.88 -24.61 36.50
N ASP A 219 7.55 -24.53 37.64
CA ASP A 219 8.83 -23.91 37.96
C ASP A 219 9.95 -23.94 36.88
N GLY A 220 10.77 -22.88 36.80
CA GLY A 220 12.06 -22.88 36.10
C GLY A 220 12.29 -21.73 35.10
N SER A 221 12.95 -20.67 35.57
CA SER A 221 13.46 -19.54 34.78
C SER A 221 14.51 -19.97 33.73
N ILE A 222 14.43 -19.43 32.49
CA ILE A 222 15.49 -18.64 31.80
C ILE A 222 14.95 -18.18 30.42
N ASN A 223 14.81 -16.86 30.29
CA ASN A 223 14.79 -15.99 29.09
C ASN A 223 14.50 -16.59 27.69
N SER A 224 13.30 -16.32 27.17
CA SER A 224 13.10 -15.85 25.79
C SER A 224 11.64 -15.45 25.54
N SER A 225 11.44 -14.45 24.68
CA SER A 225 10.16 -14.02 24.05
C SER A 225 9.29 -12.96 24.77
N GLY A 226 9.80 -11.73 24.85
CA GLY A 226 8.97 -10.52 25.05
C GLY A 226 8.14 -10.09 23.82
N SER A 227 8.05 -10.90 22.77
CA SER A 227 7.49 -10.49 21.46
C SER A 227 5.98 -10.74 21.32
N SER A 228 5.38 -11.71 22.02
CA SER A 228 3.97 -12.06 21.83
C SER A 228 3.00 -11.02 22.39
N GLY A 229 3.29 -10.43 23.55
CA GLY A 229 2.43 -9.44 24.21
C GLY A 229 2.37 -8.09 23.48
N GLN A 230 3.45 -7.70 22.80
CA GLN A 230 3.50 -6.45 22.04
C GLN A 230 2.65 -6.54 20.76
N ALA A 231 2.78 -7.63 20.00
CA ALA A 231 1.97 -7.88 18.81
C ALA A 231 0.46 -7.95 19.14
N ASP A 232 0.10 -8.54 20.28
CA ASP A 232 -1.30 -8.59 20.75
C ASP A 232 -1.85 -7.23 21.18
N ASN A 233 -0.99 -6.32 21.65
CA ASN A 233 -1.38 -4.95 21.95
C ASN A 233 -1.59 -4.13 20.68
N GLU A 234 -0.70 -4.27 19.70
CA GLU A 234 -0.83 -3.62 18.39
C GLU A 234 -2.10 -4.06 17.65
N LYS A 235 -2.39 -5.36 17.62
CA LYS A 235 -3.66 -5.87 17.05
C LYS A 235 -4.89 -5.28 17.73
N ARG A 236 -4.87 -5.13 19.05
CA ARG A 236 -5.98 -4.50 19.81
C ARG A 236 -6.17 -3.03 19.45
N LYS A 237 -5.07 -2.28 19.26
CA LYS A 237 -5.13 -0.88 18.81
C LYS A 237 -5.73 -0.78 17.40
N ILE A 238 -5.28 -1.61 16.47
CA ILE A 238 -5.84 -1.64 15.11
C ILE A 238 -7.34 -1.99 15.15
N LEU A 239 -7.73 -3.01 15.93
CA LEU A 239 -9.14 -3.39 16.11
C LEU A 239 -9.99 -2.25 16.68
N SER A 240 -9.43 -1.41 17.56
CA SER A 240 -10.17 -0.26 18.10
C SER A 240 -10.42 0.85 17.07
N LEU A 241 -9.65 0.89 15.99
CA LEU A 241 -9.83 1.84 14.89
C LEU A 241 -10.79 1.31 13.81
N ILE A 242 -11.02 -0.01 13.76
CA ILE A 242 -12.02 -0.64 12.89
C ILE A 242 -13.36 -0.57 13.62
N ASN A 243 -14.10 0.51 13.39
CA ASN A 243 -15.42 0.73 13.96
C ASN A 243 -16.54 0.15 13.06
N ASP A 244 -17.77 0.20 13.56
CA ASP A 244 -18.94 -0.30 12.85
C ASP A 244 -19.20 0.47 11.55
N ASP A 245 -18.91 1.77 11.51
CA ASP A 245 -19.06 2.60 10.31
C ASP A 245 -18.13 2.13 9.17
N LEU A 246 -16.85 1.92 9.48
CA LEU A 246 -15.86 1.41 8.51
C LEU A 246 -16.23 0.01 8.03
N CYS A 247 -16.75 -0.85 8.91
CA CYS A 247 -17.23 -2.17 8.52
C CYS A 247 -18.46 -2.09 7.61
N SER A 248 -19.40 -1.20 7.93
CA SER A 248 -20.60 -0.94 7.14
C SER A 248 -20.23 -0.47 5.73
N ASP A 249 -19.30 0.49 5.64
CA ASP A 249 -18.80 1.02 4.37
C ASP A 249 -18.14 -0.05 3.50
N ILE A 250 -17.29 -0.90 4.10
CA ILE A 250 -16.65 -2.00 3.39
C ILE A 250 -17.68 -3.02 2.88
N LEU A 251 -18.69 -3.35 3.70
CA LEU A 251 -19.75 -4.26 3.28
C LEU A 251 -20.61 -3.68 2.17
N ASP A 252 -21.05 -2.43 2.30
CA ASP A 252 -21.90 -1.75 1.32
C ASP A 252 -21.23 -1.71 -0.06
N ILE A 253 -19.97 -1.27 -0.13
CA ILE A 253 -19.26 -1.23 -1.41
C ILE A 253 -19.00 -2.64 -1.95
N SER A 254 -18.71 -3.62 -1.09
CA SER A 254 -18.53 -5.02 -1.49
C SER A 254 -19.81 -5.57 -2.14
N PHE A 255 -20.98 -5.30 -1.55
CA PHE A 255 -22.26 -5.73 -2.13
C PHE A 255 -22.55 -5.06 -3.48
N LYS A 256 -22.31 -3.74 -3.58
CA LYS A 256 -22.45 -3.01 -4.86
C LYS A 256 -21.57 -3.60 -5.96
N ARG A 257 -20.33 -3.99 -5.61
CA ARG A 257 -19.33 -4.52 -6.56
C ARG A 257 -19.48 -6.01 -6.90
N LEU A 258 -20.31 -6.76 -6.17
CA LEU A 258 -20.66 -8.14 -6.52
C LEU A 258 -21.60 -8.22 -7.74
N LEU A 259 -22.21 -7.11 -8.14
CA LEU A 259 -23.09 -7.02 -9.29
C LEU A 259 -22.29 -6.89 -10.60
N ARG A 260 -22.82 -7.50 -11.66
CA ARG A 260 -22.33 -7.32 -13.03
C ARG A 260 -23.12 -6.24 -13.74
N LYS A 261 -22.44 -5.45 -14.59
CA LYS A 261 -23.01 -4.36 -15.37
C LYS A 261 -24.24 -4.83 -16.18
N GLU A 262 -24.14 -6.01 -16.79
CA GLU A 262 -25.17 -6.61 -17.66
C GLU A 262 -26.42 -7.08 -16.91
N LYS A 263 -26.33 -7.27 -15.58
CA LYS A 263 -27.40 -7.81 -14.75
C LYS A 263 -28.20 -6.73 -14.01
N ILE A 264 -27.89 -5.45 -14.27
CA ILE A 264 -28.52 -4.33 -13.58
C ILE A 264 -29.72 -3.83 -14.38
N LEU A 265 -30.86 -3.71 -13.70
CA LEU A 265 -32.04 -3.10 -14.26
C LEU A 265 -31.79 -1.59 -14.43
N PRO A 266 -32.22 -0.98 -15.55
CA PRO A 266 -32.07 0.47 -15.76
C PRO A 266 -32.63 1.32 -14.61
N GLU A 267 -33.69 0.84 -13.95
CA GLU A 267 -34.34 1.51 -12.82
C GLU A 267 -33.50 1.53 -11.53
N THR A 268 -32.55 0.61 -11.34
CA THR A 268 -31.68 0.56 -10.14
C THR A 268 -30.28 1.10 -10.39
N ALA A 269 -29.95 1.48 -11.63
CA ALA A 269 -28.64 1.97 -12.02
C ALA A 269 -28.21 3.22 -11.24
N PHE A 270 -29.14 4.10 -10.83
CA PHE A 270 -28.83 5.31 -10.06
C PHE A 270 -28.29 5.01 -8.64
N LEU A 271 -28.65 3.86 -8.05
CA LEU A 271 -28.20 3.47 -6.70
C LEU A 271 -26.72 3.06 -6.67
N LEU A 272 -26.15 2.77 -7.83
CA LEU A 272 -24.76 2.33 -7.98
C LEU A 272 -23.79 3.50 -8.23
N GLY A 273 -24.31 4.71 -8.46
CA GLY A 273 -23.49 5.90 -8.66
C GLY A 273 -22.47 5.75 -9.81
N PRO A 274 -21.31 6.42 -9.75
CA PRO A 274 -20.30 6.39 -10.81
C PRO A 274 -19.41 5.13 -10.79
N LEU A 275 -19.78 4.07 -10.07
CA LEU A 275 -18.95 2.87 -9.89
C LEU A 275 -18.75 2.11 -11.22
N GLU A 276 -17.50 1.86 -11.57
CA GLU A 276 -17.11 1.05 -12.74
C GLU A 276 -17.31 -0.43 -12.45
N LEU A 277 -18.46 -1.00 -12.80
CA LEU A 277 -18.75 -2.40 -12.49
C LEU A 277 -18.09 -3.36 -13.48
N TRP A 278 -17.94 -4.62 -13.05
CA TRP A 278 -17.52 -5.71 -13.91
C TRP A 278 -18.42 -5.81 -15.13
N SER A 279 -17.80 -5.86 -16.31
CA SER A 279 -18.44 -6.21 -17.57
C SER A 279 -17.81 -7.46 -18.16
N ASP A 280 -18.51 -8.10 -19.10
CA ASP A 280 -17.99 -9.25 -19.85
C ASP A 280 -16.81 -8.89 -20.78
N ASP A 281 -16.57 -7.59 -21.01
CA ASP A 281 -15.45 -7.06 -21.80
C ASP A 281 -14.12 -7.01 -21.02
N PHE A 282 -14.14 -7.08 -19.68
CA PHE A 282 -12.92 -7.25 -18.90
C PHE A 282 -12.42 -8.69 -19.12
N GLU A 283 -11.38 -8.83 -19.94
CA GLU A 283 -10.82 -10.12 -20.39
C GLU A 283 -10.57 -11.10 -19.23
N GLY A 284 -11.46 -12.09 -19.09
CA GLY A 284 -11.14 -13.34 -18.39
C GLY A 284 -12.25 -13.88 -17.49
N LYS A 285 -12.79 -15.05 -17.85
CA LYS A 285 -13.69 -15.87 -17.00
C LYS A 285 -13.11 -16.22 -15.61
N GLY A 286 -11.83 -15.94 -15.35
CA GLY A 286 -11.10 -16.21 -14.11
C GLY A 286 -10.97 -15.03 -13.14
N GLU A 287 -10.89 -13.78 -13.61
CA GLU A 287 -10.59 -12.64 -12.73
C GLU A 287 -11.78 -12.25 -11.87
N PHE A 288 -12.98 -12.23 -12.47
CA PHE A 288 -14.23 -11.99 -11.73
C PHE A 288 -14.53 -13.11 -10.72
N SER A 289 -14.25 -14.37 -11.04
CA SER A 289 -14.46 -15.48 -10.11
C SER A 289 -13.46 -15.44 -8.95
N GLN A 290 -12.21 -15.07 -9.22
CA GLN A 290 -11.21 -14.79 -8.19
C GLN A 290 -11.61 -13.60 -7.32
N TYR A 291 -12.10 -12.51 -7.91
CA TYR A 291 -12.62 -11.37 -7.17
C TYR A 291 -13.82 -11.74 -6.28
N ARG A 292 -14.83 -12.39 -6.86
CA ARG A 292 -16.03 -12.81 -6.13
C ARG A 292 -15.66 -13.76 -4.99
N SER A 293 -14.75 -14.71 -5.19
CA SER A 293 -14.29 -15.59 -4.11
C SER A 293 -13.56 -14.83 -3.00
N ARG A 294 -12.76 -13.82 -3.34
CA ARG A 294 -12.09 -12.94 -2.38
C ARG A 294 -13.07 -12.09 -1.57
N VAL A 295 -14.06 -11.45 -2.21
CA VAL A 295 -15.10 -10.67 -1.52
C VAL A 295 -16.00 -11.58 -0.66
N VAL A 296 -16.40 -12.74 -1.18
CA VAL A 296 -17.18 -13.71 -0.41
C VAL A 296 -16.41 -14.20 0.82
N CYS A 297 -15.10 -14.40 0.70
CA CYS A 297 -14.23 -14.74 1.84
C CYS A 297 -14.19 -13.64 2.90
N TYR A 298 -14.40 -12.38 2.54
CA TYR A 298 -14.54 -11.26 3.49
C TYR A 298 -15.89 -11.33 4.24
N THR A 299 -16.96 -11.74 3.55
CA THR A 299 -18.32 -11.74 4.10
C THR A 299 -18.68 -12.99 4.92
N ILE A 300 -18.10 -14.16 4.65
CA ILE A 300 -18.50 -15.41 5.33
C ILE A 300 -17.57 -15.69 6.53
N PRO A 301 -18.10 -15.80 7.77
CA PRO A 301 -17.28 -16.18 8.92
C PRO A 301 -16.83 -17.65 8.82
N PRO A 302 -15.61 -18.00 9.29
CA PRO A 302 -15.20 -19.39 9.40
C PRO A 302 -16.09 -20.11 10.43
N SER A 303 -16.97 -21.00 9.96
CA SER A 303 -17.84 -21.77 10.84
C SER A 303 -17.00 -22.79 11.64
N LYS A 304 -16.94 -22.54 12.96
CA LYS A 304 -17.05 -23.52 14.08
C LYS A 304 -16.56 -22.88 15.39
N ASN A 305 -17.48 -22.53 16.29
CA ASN A 305 -17.31 -22.92 17.70
C ASN A 305 -18.62 -22.90 18.51
N LYS A 306 -18.93 -24.04 19.14
CA LYS A 306 -19.91 -24.16 20.22
C LYS A 306 -19.34 -23.50 21.47
N ARG A 307 -19.77 -22.28 21.78
CA ARG A 307 -19.99 -21.73 23.13
C ARG A 307 -20.17 -20.22 23.01
N GLY A 308 -21.38 -19.76 23.33
CA GLY A 308 -21.75 -18.35 23.32
C GLY A 308 -20.82 -17.52 24.21
N LYS A 309 -20.05 -16.64 23.56
CA LYS A 309 -19.53 -15.40 24.12
C LYS A 309 -19.47 -14.38 22.98
N THR A 310 -20.09 -13.24 23.22
CA THR A 310 -20.24 -12.09 22.32
C THR A 310 -18.89 -11.61 21.80
N ARG A 311 -18.69 -11.66 20.48
CA ARG A 311 -17.68 -10.89 19.71
C ARG A 311 -18.23 -10.72 18.29
N ILE A 312 -18.14 -9.50 17.78
CA ILE A 312 -18.61 -9.01 16.46
C ILE A 312 -18.54 -10.13 15.41
N LEU A 313 -19.69 -10.79 15.22
CA LEU A 313 -19.91 -11.90 14.30
C LEU A 313 -20.68 -11.31 13.13
N LEU A 314 -19.95 -10.98 12.05
CA LEU A 314 -20.52 -10.50 10.80
C LEU A 314 -21.57 -11.51 10.30
N HIS A 315 -22.83 -11.13 10.44
CA HIS A 315 -24.00 -11.95 10.18
C HIS A 315 -24.37 -11.92 8.69
N CYS A 316 -23.58 -12.56 7.84
CA CYS A 316 -23.81 -12.61 6.38
C CYS A 316 -24.43 -13.92 5.86
N ASP A 317 -24.90 -14.81 6.73
CA ASP A 317 -25.42 -16.13 6.32
C ASP A 317 -26.77 -16.11 5.58
N CYS A 318 -27.49 -14.97 5.54
CA CYS A 318 -28.85 -14.93 4.97
C CYS A 318 -28.96 -14.50 3.49
N ILE A 319 -27.90 -13.96 2.85
CA ILE A 319 -28.03 -13.36 1.51
C ILE A 319 -27.49 -14.28 0.38
N PHE A 320 -26.51 -15.13 0.67
CA PHE A 320 -25.81 -15.90 -0.37
C PHE A 320 -26.48 -17.20 -0.83
N THR A 321 -27.56 -17.65 -0.17
CA THR A 321 -28.31 -18.84 -0.61
C THR A 321 -29.39 -18.55 -1.66
N LYS A 322 -29.54 -17.29 -2.12
CA LYS A 322 -30.56 -16.90 -3.11
C LYS A 322 -30.06 -16.02 -4.28
N LEU A 323 -28.73 -15.91 -4.50
CA LEU A 323 -28.11 -15.22 -5.65
C LEU A 323 -27.12 -16.14 -6.40
#